data_AF-A0A933E852-F1
#
_entry.id   AF-A0A933E852-F1
#
_cell.length_a   1.000
_cell.length_b   1.000
_cell.length_c   1.000
_cell.angle_alpha   90.00
_cell.angle_beta   90.00
_cell.angle_gamma   90.00
#
_symmetry.space_group_name_H-M   'P 1'
#
loop_
_entity.id
_entity.type
_entity.pdbx_description
1 polymer ?
#
loop_
_entity_poly.entity_id
_entity_poly.type
_entity_poly.pdbx_seq_one_letter_code
_entity_poly.pdbx_strand_id
1 'polypeptide(L)' 'MRRKIGLLVDNPHLGRPLLGPLTGYRSLAVAAWRAICHVEERRLVVDIVQIALRRDVYG' A
#
# COMPACT_ATOMS: atom_id res chain seq x y z
N MET A 1 -11.14 -1.22 7.83
CA MET A 1 -9.68 -1.03 7.95
C MET A 1 -8.90 -2.35 7.80
N ARG A 2 -9.10 -3.36 8.68
CA ARG A 2 -8.43 -4.68 8.58
C ARG A 2 -8.70 -5.47 7.28
N ARG A 3 -9.92 -5.37 6.72
CA ARG A 3 -10.33 -6.20 5.57
C ARG A 3 -9.43 -6.07 4.34
N LYS A 4 -9.02 -4.86 3.96
CA LYS A 4 -8.35 -4.64 2.66
C LYS A 4 -6.84 -4.92 2.70
N ILE A 5 -6.21 -4.71 3.85
CA ILE A 5 -4.82 -5.13 4.09
C ILE A 5 -4.78 -6.66 4.17
N GLY A 6 -5.78 -7.29 4.79
CA GLY A 6 -5.90 -8.75 4.84
C GLY A 6 -5.90 -9.42 3.46
N LEU A 7 -6.45 -8.77 2.43
CA LEU A 7 -6.42 -9.27 1.05
C LEU A 7 -5.00 -9.40 0.47
N LEU A 8 -4.00 -8.73 1.07
CA LEU A 8 -2.61 -8.87 0.66
C LEU A 8 -2.03 -10.25 1.03
N VAL A 9 -2.65 -10.98 1.96
CA VAL A 9 -2.27 -12.38 2.27
C VAL A 9 -2.57 -13.27 1.06
N ASP A 10 -3.73 -13.08 0.44
CA ASP A 10 -4.16 -13.87 -0.71
C ASP A 10 -3.56 -13.36 -2.02
N ASN A 11 -3.36 -12.05 -2.14
CA ASN A 11 -2.76 -11.40 -3.30
C ASN A 11 -1.81 -10.26 -2.89
N PRO A 12 -0.51 -10.55 -2.70
CA PRO A 12 0.47 -9.57 -2.24
C PRO A 12 0.79 -8.50 -3.28
N HIS A 13 0.33 -8.65 -4.53
CA HIS A 13 0.57 -7.71 -5.62
C HIS A 13 -0.55 -6.70 -5.84
N LEU A 14 -1.55 -6.65 -4.95
CA LEU A 14 -2.63 -5.65 -5.00
C LEU A 14 -2.09 -4.21 -4.92
N GLY A 15 -2.77 -3.30 -5.61
CA GLY A 15 -2.39 -1.88 -5.68
C GLY A 15 -1.66 -1.52 -6.98
N ARG A 16 -1.32 -0.24 -7.12
CA ARG A 16 -0.62 0.27 -8.31
C ARG A 16 0.89 0.25 -8.08
N PRO A 17 1.71 -0.24 -9.01
CA PRO A 17 3.15 -0.13 -8.90
C PRO A 17 3.56 1.35 -8.86
N LEU A 18 4.51 1.66 -8.00
CA LEU A 18 5.14 2.97 -7.94
C LEU A 18 6.33 3.00 -8.92
N LEU A 19 6.67 4.20 -9.38
CA LEU A 19 7.72 4.46 -10.36
C LEU A 19 8.83 5.30 -9.73
N GLY A 20 9.98 5.35 -10.41
CA GLY A 20 11.12 6.17 -9.99
C GLY A 20 11.81 5.60 -8.75
N PRO A 21 12.14 6.41 -7.72
CA PRO A 21 12.83 5.96 -6.52
C PRO A 21 12.10 4.86 -5.72
N LEU A 22 10.79 4.70 -5.93
CA LEU A 22 9.95 3.71 -5.27
C LEU A 22 9.62 2.51 -6.19
N THR A 23 10.39 2.32 -7.26
CA THR A 23 10.25 1.13 -8.11
C THR A 23 10.44 -0.13 -7.26
N GLY A 24 9.53 -1.11 -7.43
CA GLY A 24 9.46 -2.31 -6.57
C GLY A 24 8.40 -2.22 -5.47
N TYR A 25 7.92 -1.01 -5.15
CA TYR A 25 6.82 -0.79 -4.22
C TYR A 25 5.47 -0.64 -4.95
N ARG A 26 4.38 -0.81 -4.20
CA ARG A 26 2.99 -0.70 -4.66
C ARG A 26 2.19 0.17 -3.72
N SER A 27 1.25 0.95 -4.24
CA SER A 27 0.31 1.76 -3.47
C SER A 27 -1.07 1.12 -3.46
N LEU A 28 -1.56 0.76 -2.27
CA LEU A 28 -2.89 0.22 -2.04
C LEU A 28 -3.78 1.28 -1.38
N ALA A 29 -4.90 1.61 -2.03
CA ALA A 29 -5.91 2.51 -1.45
C ALA A 29 -6.75 1.78 -0.39
N VAL A 30 -6.65 2.21 0.86
CA VAL A 30 -7.38 1.65 2.02
C VAL A 30 -8.26 2.74 2.62
N ALA A 31 -9.53 2.75 2.22
CA ALA A 31 -10.49 3.78 2.62
C ALA A 31 -9.93 5.21 2.36
N ALA A 32 -9.68 5.98 3.41
CA ALA A 32 -9.25 7.37 3.30
C ALA A 32 -7.73 7.56 3.10
N TRP A 33 -6.92 6.51 3.23
CA TRP A 33 -5.45 6.56 3.22
C TRP A 33 -4.84 5.55 2.23
N ARG A 34 -3.50 5.55 2.11
CA ARG A 34 -2.74 4.67 1.22
C ARG A 34 -1.67 3.90 2.00
N ALA A 35 -1.59 2.59 1.77
CA ALA A 35 -0.48 1.76 2.22
C ALA A 35 0.55 1.64 1.09
N ILE A 36 1.84 1.68 1.42
CA ILE A 36 2.91 1.34 0.49
C ILE A 36 3.42 -0.06 0.86
N CYS A 37 3.52 -0.95 -0.11
CA CYS A 37 3.89 -2.33 0.14
C CYS A 37 4.88 -2.83 -0.90
N HIS A 38 5.75 -3.74 -0.49
CA HIS A 38 6.61 -4.50 -1.37
C HIS A 38 6.60 -5.97 -0.97
N VAL A 39 6.92 -6.82 -1.94
CA VAL A 39 6.94 -8.27 -1.76
C VAL A 39 8.39 -8.70 -1.82
N GLU A 40 8.90 -9.22 -0.71
CA GLU A 40 10.18 -9.91 -0.65
C GLU A 40 9.93 -11.42 -0.75
N GLU A 41 10.89 -12.18 -1.29
CA GLU A 41 10.79 -13.58 -1.75
C GLU A 41 9.87 -14.52 -0.95
N ARG A 42 9.72 -14.30 0.37
CA ARG A 42 8.80 -15.05 1.25
C ARG A 42 8.08 -14.20 2.31
N ARG A 43 8.14 -12.88 2.20
CA ARG A 43 7.58 -11.96 3.20
C ARG A 43 6.92 -10.78 2.51
N LEU A 44 5.66 -10.56 2.83
CA LEU A 44 4.99 -9.31 2.50
C LEU A 44 5.35 -8.27 3.56
N VAL A 45 5.98 -7.19 3.15
CA VAL A 45 6.26 -6.05 4.01
C VAL A 45 5.30 -4.92 3.62
N VAL A 46 4.58 -4.39 4.60
CA VAL A 46 3.58 -3.33 4.40
C VAL A 46 3.94 -2.14 5.27
N ASP A 47 4.49 -1.11 4.65
CA ASP A 47 4.82 0.15 5.30
C ASP A 47 3.68 1.15 5.14
N ILE A 48 3.10 1.56 6.26
CA ILE A 48 2.08 2.60 6.27
C ILE A 48 2.79 3.95 6.25
N VAL A 49 3.06 4.47 5.05
CA VAL A 49 3.80 5.72 4.86
C VAL A 49 3.01 6.95 5.30
N GLN A 50 1.68 6.93 5.21
CA GLN A 50 0.85 8.03 5.70
C GLN A 50 -0.57 7.57 6.06
N ILE A 51 -1.02 7.96 7.25
CA ILE A 51 -2.42 7.87 7.68
C ILE A 51 -2.97 9.29 7.69
N ALA A 52 -3.65 9.68 6.62
CA ALA A 52 -4.31 10.97 6.52
C ALA A 52 -5.56 10.82 5.66
N LEU A 53 -6.56 11.68 5.84
CA LEU A 53 -7.72 11.68 4.95
C LEU A 53 -7.29 12.24 3.61
N ARG A 54 -7.82 11.73 2.50
CA ARG A 54 -7.45 12.18 1.13
C ARG A 54 -7.45 13.71 0.97
N ARG A 55 -8.38 14.41 1.63
CA ARG A 55 -8.49 15.87 1.65
C ARG A 55 -7.33 16.58 2.36
N ASP A 56 -6.65 15.90 3.28
CA ASP A 56 -5.53 16.46 4.06
C ASP A 56 -4.18 16.20 3.35
N VAL A 57 -4.15 15.37 2.30
CA VAL A 57 -2.93 15.01 1.54
C VAL A 57 -2.83 15.75 0.21
N TYR A 58 -3.96 16.06 -0.42
CA TYR A 58 -4.03 16.75 -1.71
C TYR A 58 -4.88 18.02 -1.68
N GLY A 59 -5.36 18.41 -0.49
CA GLY A 59 -6.04 19.69 -0.27
C GLY A 59 -5.06 20.84 -0.23
#